data_AF-A0A9X5VAQ1-F1
#
_entry.id   AF-A0A9X5VAQ1-F1
#
_cell.length_a   1.000
_cell.length_b   1.000
_cell.length_c   1.000
_cell.angle_alpha   90.00
_cell.angle_beta   90.00
_cell.angle_gamma   90.00
#
_symmetry.space_group_name_H-M   'P 1'
#
loop_
_entity.id
_entity.type
_entity.pdbx_description
1 polymer ?
#
loop_
_entity_poly.entity_id
_entity_poly.type
_entity_poly.pdbx_seq_one_letter_code
_entity_poly.pdbx_strand_id
1 'polypeptide(L)' 'MKNITAKDLFFCYNKQVAKFLRYEKNIEFITKAYTKVGVEFYLFQCTDELEKALAEYKDSKK' A
#
# COMPACT_ATOMS: atom_id res chain seq x y z
N MET A 1 20.85 -10.27 -7.11
CA MET A 1 19.80 -9.69 -6.25
C MET A 1 19.26 -8.47 -6.96
N LYS A 2 17.95 -8.33 -7.14
CA LYS A 2 17.37 -7.10 -7.72
C LYS A 2 17.44 -5.99 -6.65
N ASN A 3 17.95 -4.83 -7.03
CA ASN A 3 17.91 -3.66 -6.17
C ASN A 3 16.50 -3.08 -6.20
N ILE A 4 15.86 -2.97 -5.03
CA ILE A 4 14.57 -2.28 -4.87
C ILE A 4 14.86 -0.78 -4.85
N THR A 5 14.16 -0.03 -5.70
CA THR A 5 14.22 1.43 -5.75
C THR A 5 12.95 2.04 -5.16
N ALA A 6 12.96 3.36 -4.95
CA ALA A 6 11.78 4.07 -4.46
C ALA A 6 10.55 3.94 -5.38
N LYS A 7 10.73 3.63 -6.67
CA LYS A 7 9.62 3.42 -7.62
C LYS A 7 8.92 2.08 -7.43
N ASP A 8 9.61 1.12 -6.81
CA ASP A 8 9.09 -0.21 -6.52
C ASP A 8 8.30 -0.24 -5.20
N LEU A 9 8.09 0.93 -4.58
CA LEU A 9 7.46 1.07 -3.28
C LEU A 9 6.25 2.01 -3.36
N PHE A 10 5.16 1.58 -2.75
CA PHE A 10 3.92 2.34 -2.63
C PHE A 10 3.74 2.84 -1.21
N PHE A 11 3.77 4.16 -1.04
CA PHE A 11 3.49 4.84 0.23
C PHE A 11 1.99 5.09 0.36
N CYS A 12 1.33 4.32 1.22
CA CYS A 12 -0.10 4.44 1.50
C CYS A 12 -0.32 5.23 2.79
N TYR A 13 -0.93 6.42 2.65
CA TYR A 13 -1.32 7.27 3.78
C TYR A 13 -2.79 7.10 4.18
N ASN A 14 -3.58 6.36 3.38
CA ASN A 14 -4.99 6.15 3.65
C ASN A 14 -5.21 4.85 4.43
N LYS A 15 -5.66 4.96 5.66
CA LYS A 15 -5.92 3.82 6.56
C LYS A 15 -6.99 2.86 6.05
N GLN A 16 -8.01 3.34 5.32
CA GLN A 16 -9.03 2.47 4.74
C GLN A 16 -8.44 1.61 3.62
N VAL A 17 -7.64 2.22 2.74
CA VAL A 17 -6.93 1.50 1.67
C VAL A 17 -5.97 0.49 2.27
N ALA A 18 -5.16 0.87 3.26
CA ALA A 18 -4.23 -0.06 3.92
C ALA A 18 -4.95 -1.25 4.58
N LYS A 19 -6.12 -1.02 5.20
CA LYS A 19 -6.95 -2.11 5.76
C LYS A 19 -7.50 -3.02 4.68
N PHE A 20 -8.05 -2.47 3.60
CA PHE A 20 -8.54 -3.25 2.45
C PHE A 20 -7.43 -4.14 1.88
N LEU A 21 -6.26 -3.55 1.61
CA LEU A 21 -5.11 -4.29 1.10
C LEU A 21 -4.69 -5.44 2.02
N ARG A 22 -4.61 -5.19 3.34
CA ARG A 22 -4.19 -6.22 4.30
C ARG A 22 -5.25 -7.30 4.55
N TYR A 23 -6.48 -6.90 4.86
CA TYR A 23 -7.48 -7.81 5.42
C TYR A 23 -8.40 -8.42 4.35
N GLU A 24 -8.62 -7.73 3.23
CA GLU A 24 -9.48 -8.25 2.15
C GLU A 24 -8.66 -8.85 1.02
N LYS A 25 -7.48 -8.29 0.73
CA LYS A 25 -6.60 -8.75 -0.36
C LYS A 25 -5.40 -9.56 0.09
N ASN A 26 -5.17 -9.68 1.40
CA ASN A 26 -4.02 -10.39 1.98
C ASN A 26 -2.66 -9.88 1.48
N ILE A 27 -2.57 -8.60 1.09
CA ILE A 27 -1.34 -7.95 0.68
C ILE A 27 -0.67 -7.37 1.92
N GLU A 28 0.48 -7.91 2.30
CA GLU A 28 1.24 -7.43 3.45
C GLU A 28 2.04 -6.15 3.12
N PHE A 29 2.08 -5.23 4.07
CA PHE A 29 3.00 -4.10 4.01
C PHE A 29 4.39 -4.54 4.48
N ILE A 30 5.42 -3.98 3.85
CA ILE A 30 6.82 -4.10 4.29
C ILE A 30 7.00 -3.39 5.64
N THR A 31 6.39 -2.21 5.79
CA THR A 31 6.52 -1.43 7.03
C THR A 31 5.29 -0.60 7.31
N LYS A 32 5.10 -0.31 8.59
CA LYS A 32 4.12 0.65 9.10
C LYS A 32 4.85 1.60 10.04
N ALA A 33 4.78 2.89 9.77
CA ALA A 33 5.52 3.88 10.53
C ALA A 33 4.77 5.23 10.58
N TYR A 34 5.35 6.17 11.32
CA TYR A 34 4.90 7.56 11.38
C TYR A 34 5.97 8.46 10.78
N THR A 35 5.54 9.45 10.00
CA THR A 35 6.43 10.53 9.55
C THR A 35 6.85 11.41 10.73
N LYS A 36 7.86 12.28 10.53
CA LYS A 36 8.30 13.23 11.56
C LYS A 36 7.18 14.15 12.07
N VAL A 37 6.17 14.41 11.24
CA VAL A 37 5.00 15.23 11.57
C VAL A 37 3.84 14.43 12.18
N GLY A 38 4.05 13.14 12.49
CA GLY A 38 3.05 12.29 13.14
C GLY A 38 2.01 11.65 12.21
N VAL A 39 2.18 11.75 10.89
CA VAL A 39 1.27 11.11 9.93
C VAL A 39 1.62 9.63 9.77
N GLU A 40 0.65 8.75 10.02
CA GLU A 40 0.73 7.29 9.83
C GLU A 40 0.82 6.95 8.33
N PHE A 41 1.73 6.03 7.97
CA PHE A 41 1.82 5.48 6.63
C PHE A 41 2.18 3.99 6.63
N TYR A 42 1.84 3.35 5.53
CA TYR A 42 2.09 1.95 5.24
C TYR A 42 2.88 1.85 3.94
N LEU A 43 3.90 1.00 3.92
CA LEU A 43 4.78 0.82 2.78
C LEU A 43 4.54 -0.55 2.17
N PHE A 44 4.14 -0.59 0.90
CA PHE A 44 3.92 -1.83 0.16
C PHE A 44 4.94 -1.94 -0.98
N GLN A 45 5.21 -3.17 -1.43
CA GLN A 45 5.91 -3.37 -2.68
C GLN A 45 4.94 -3.18 -3.86
N CYS A 46 5.37 -2.46 -4.89
CA CYS A 46 4.62 -2.40 -6.14
C CYS A 46 4.68 -3.76 -6.83
N THR A 47 3.52 -4.43 -6.88
CA THR A 47 3.30 -5.69 -7.59
C THR A 47 2.04 -5.56 -8.43
N ASP A 48 1.90 -6.39 -9.45
CA ASP A 48 0.70 -6.42 -10.30
C ASP A 48 -0.58 -6.67 -9.46
N GLU A 49 -0.46 -7.45 -8.38
CA GLU A 49 -1.54 -7.71 -7.43
C GLU A 49 -1.95 -6.45 -6.66
N LEU A 50 -0.98 -5.64 -6.23
CA LEU A 50 -1.24 -4.36 -5.57
C LEU A 50 -1.95 -3.41 -6.52
N GLU A 51 -1.48 -3.27 -7.75
CA GLU A 51 -2.09 -2.38 -8.74
C GLU A 51 -3.53 -2.78 -9.04
N LYS A 52 -3.78 -4.08 -9.23
CA LYS A 52 -5.12 -4.61 -9.44
C LYS A 52 -6.04 -4.34 -8.23
N ALA A 53 -5.57 -4.59 -7.02
CA ALA A 53 -6.33 -4.32 -5.80
C ALA A 53 -6.68 -2.83 -5.65
N LEU A 54 -5.75 -1.92 -5.97
CA LEU A 54 -5.99 -0.49 -5.93
C LEU A 54 -7.03 -0.04 -6.97
N ALA A 55 -7.01 -0.61 -8.17
CA ALA A 55 -8.01 -0.35 -9.19
C ALA A 55 -9.40 -0.82 -8.74
N GLU A 56 -9.52 -2.04 -8.21
CA GLU A 56 -10.77 -2.58 -7.67
C GLU A 56 -11.34 -1.71 -6.54
N TYR A 57 -10.48 -1.25 -5.62
CA TYR A 57 -10.91 -0.35 -4.54
C TYR A 57 -11.46 0.98 -5.09
N LYS A 58 -10.80 1.56 -6.09
CA LYS A 58 -11.22 2.80 -6.72
C LYS A 58 -12.58 2.66 -7.41
N ASP A 59 -12.81 1.55 -8.10
CA ASP A 59 -14.07 1.30 -8.79
C ASP A 59 -15.22 0.99 -7.82
N SER A 60 -14.94 0.37 -6.67
CA SER A 60 -15.96 0.13 -5.62
C SER A 60 -16.48 1.41 -4.93
N LYS A 61 -15.75 2.53 -5.07
CA LYS A 61 -16.08 3.84 -4.49
C LYS A 61 -16.80 4.77 -5.48
N LYS A 62 -17.01 4.32 -6.71
CA LYS A 62 -17.69 5.04 -7.79
C LYS A 62 -19.19 4.81 -7.71
#